data_AF-A0A1I1TRQ0-F1
#
_entry.id   AF-A0A1I1TRQ0-F1
#
_cell.length_a   1.000
_cell.length_b   1.000
_cell.length_c   1.000
_cell.angle_alpha   90.00
_cell.angle_beta   90.00
_cell.angle_gamma   90.00
#
_symmetry.space_group_name_H-M   'P 1'
#
loop_
_entity.id
_entity.type
_entity.pdbx_description
1 polymer ?
#
loop_
_entity_poly.entity_id
_entity_poly.type
_entity_poly.pdbx_seq_one_letter_code
_entity_poly.pdbx_strand_id
1 'polypeptide(L)'
;MKKVDGQAAKVLEDIIQDKDQSFEFNGRQYKIVAIDNKGDLETTVKEDVEKDPELKQKLLQSKKDIEEGNYFTSEEMRDMIRSGQI
;
A
#
# COMPACT_ATOMS: atom_id res chain seq x y z
N MET A 1 -11.96 23.75 -15.91
CA MET A 1 -10.52 23.39 -15.91
C MET A 1 -9.74 24.62 -15.46
N LYS A 2 -9.11 24.61 -14.28
CA LYS A 2 -8.34 25.77 -13.79
C LYS A 2 -6.98 25.77 -14.49
N LYS A 3 -6.62 26.86 -15.17
CA LYS A 3 -5.32 27.02 -15.83
C LYS A 3 -4.33 27.47 -14.77
N VAL A 4 -3.23 26.74 -14.63
CA VAL A 4 -2.09 27.14 -13.80
C VAL A 4 -1.15 27.96 -14.67
N ASP A 5 -0.59 29.03 -14.12
CA ASP A 5 0.39 29.86 -14.80
C ASP A 5 1.64 29.05 -15.18
N GLY A 6 2.23 29.34 -16.35
CA GLY A 6 3.31 28.53 -16.92
C GLY A 6 4.57 28.52 -16.05
N GLN A 7 4.83 29.61 -15.32
CA GLN A 7 5.95 29.69 -14.39
C GLN A 7 5.69 28.82 -13.15
N ALA A 8 4.46 28.81 -12.63
CA ALA A 8 4.08 27.96 -11.51
C ALA A 8 4.14 26.47 -11.87
N ALA A 9 3.79 26.10 -13.11
CA ALA A 9 3.91 24.71 -13.58
C ALA A 9 5.37 24.24 -13.62
N LYS A 10 6.29 25.09 -14.08
CA LYS A 10 7.72 24.76 -14.15
C LYS A 10 8.35 24.62 -12.76
N VAL A 11 8.02 25.52 -11.83
CA VAL A 11 8.48 25.42 -10.43
C VAL A 11 8.01 24.12 -9.78
N LEU A 12 6.78 23.67 -10.06
CA LEU A 12 6.27 22.39 -9.57
C LEU A 12 7.02 21.20 -10.19
N GLU A 13 7.33 21.26 -11.49
CA GLU A 13 8.11 20.22 -12.18
C GLU A 13 9.53 20.09 -11.61
N ASP A 14 10.22 21.22 -11.41
CA ASP A 14 11.56 21.26 -10.82
C ASP A 14 11.56 20.71 -9.38
N ILE A 15 10.56 21.07 -8.55
CA ILE A 15 10.40 20.55 -7.17
C ILE A 15 10.17 19.04 -7.14
N ILE A 16 9.44 18.49 -8.11
CA ILE A 16 9.21 17.05 -8.23
C ILE A 16 10.50 16.33 -8.66
N GLN A 17 11.28 16.92 -9.55
CA GLN A 17 12.51 16.31 -10.10
C GLN A 17 13.70 16.36 -9.13
N ASP A 18 13.91 17.48 -8.43
CA ASP A 18 15.13 17.73 -7.65
C ASP A 18 15.13 17.11 -6.24
N LYS A 19 14.03 16.46 -5.82
CA LYS A 19 13.83 15.88 -4.46
C LYS A 19 13.95 16.87 -3.29
N ASP A 20 14.43 18.10 -3.51
CA ASP A 20 14.30 19.20 -2.55
C ASP A 20 12.90 19.82 -2.68
N GLN A 21 12.06 19.35 -1.77
CA GLN A 21 10.64 19.66 -1.72
C GLN A 21 10.33 20.97 -1.00
N SER A 22 11.33 21.79 -0.67
CA SER A 22 11.15 22.99 0.15
C SER A 22 11.21 24.29 -0.66
N PHE A 23 10.29 25.22 -0.38
CA PHE A 23 10.29 26.57 -0.98
C PHE A 23 9.87 27.62 0.05
N GLU A 24 10.33 28.85 -0.11
CA GLU A 24 9.95 29.98 0.74
C GLU A 24 8.86 30.83 0.09
N PHE A 25 7.82 31.15 0.85
CA PHE A 25 6.77 32.08 0.42
C PHE A 25 6.36 32.98 1.59
N ASN A 26 6.40 34.30 1.38
CA ASN A 26 6.12 35.30 2.44
C ASN A 26 6.95 35.10 3.73
N GLY A 27 8.24 34.77 3.61
CA GLY A 27 9.14 34.57 4.76
C GLY A 27 8.86 33.30 5.57
N ARG A 28 8.01 32.41 5.07
CA ARG A 28 7.73 31.10 5.67
C ARG A 28 8.19 30.01 4.71
N GLN A 29 8.86 29.00 5.27
CA GLN A 29 9.27 27.83 4.52
C GLN A 29 8.09 26.84 4.44
N TYR A 30 7.78 26.40 3.22
CA TYR A 30 6.75 25.41 2.92
C TYR A 30 7.42 24.19 2.28
N LYS A 31 6.89 23.00 2.57
CA LYS A 31 7.32 21.76 1.95
C LYS A 31 6.20 21.23 1.05
N ILE A 32 6.49 21.03 -0.23
CA ILE A 32 5.61 20.34 -1.19
C ILE A 32 5.94 18.86 -1.14
N VAL A 33 5.14 18.11 -0.41
CA VAL A 33 5.17 16.65 -0.56
C VAL A 33 4.26 16.33 -1.74
N ALA A 34 4.83 15.82 -2.83
CA ALA A 34 4.03 15.22 -3.88
C ALA A 34 3.33 14.01 -3.28
N ILE A 35 2.01 14.12 -3.06
CA ILE A 35 1.15 12.95 -2.83
C ILE A 35 0.97 12.30 -4.21
N ASP A 36 2.05 11.73 -4.75
CA ASP A 36 1.85 10.64 -5.67
C ASP A 36 1.16 9.57 -4.84
N ASN A 37 0.01 9.04 -5.28
CA ASN A 37 -0.70 7.96 -4.60
C ASN A 37 0.12 6.64 -4.61
N LYS A 38 1.45 6.73 -4.72
CA LYS A 38 2.42 5.64 -4.79
C LYS A 38 3.65 5.88 -3.90
N GLY A 39 3.74 7.02 -3.19
CA GLY A 39 4.88 7.36 -2.35
C GLY A 39 4.47 7.53 -0.89
N ASP A 40 4.99 6.67 -0.03
CA ASP A 40 5.06 6.77 1.44
C ASP A 40 3.80 6.47 2.28
N LEU A 41 2.61 6.27 1.69
CA LEU A 41 1.40 5.85 2.44
C LEU A 41 0.81 4.50 1.99
N GLU A 42 1.12 4.05 0.78
CA GLU A 42 0.78 2.70 0.32
C GLU A 42 1.98 1.79 0.55
N THR A 43 1.85 0.85 1.47
CA THR A 43 2.81 -0.24 1.66
C THR A 43 2.68 -1.25 0.54
N THR A 44 3.78 -1.89 0.18
CA THR A 44 3.71 -3.05 -0.71
C THR A 44 3.19 -4.26 0.08
N VAL A 45 2.53 -5.20 -0.61
CA VAL A 45 2.10 -6.49 0.00
C VAL A 45 3.27 -7.18 0.73
N LYS A 46 4.49 -7.07 0.18
CA LYS A 46 5.69 -7.63 0.81
C LYS A 46 6.00 -6.93 2.14
N GLU A 47 5.95 -5.62 2.18
CA GLU A 47 6.21 -4.84 3.41
C GLU A 47 5.15 -5.09 4.47
N ASP A 48 3.88 -5.24 4.09
CA ASP A 48 2.80 -5.58 5.02
C ASP A 48 3.02 -6.94 5.68
N VAL A 49 3.43 -7.94 4.88
CA VAL A 49 3.75 -9.28 5.36
C VAL A 49 5.01 -9.30 6.22
N GLU A 50 6.00 -8.44 5.93
CA GLU A 50 7.21 -8.37 6.75
C GLU A 50 7.00 -7.65 8.09
N LYS A 51 6.10 -6.66 8.13
CA LYS A 51 5.77 -5.87 9.33
C LYS A 51 4.82 -6.59 10.29
N ASP A 52 4.04 -7.56 9.81
CA ASP A 52 3.12 -8.37 10.62
C ASP A 52 3.58 -9.85 10.68
N PRO A 53 4.26 -10.26 11.77
CA PRO A 53 4.69 -11.65 11.95
C PRO A 53 3.55 -12.66 11.97
N GLU A 54 2.36 -12.29 12.45
CA GLU A 54 1.20 -13.18 12.51
C GLU A 54 0.66 -13.43 11.11
N LEU A 55 0.49 -12.36 10.31
CA LEU A 55 0.12 -12.47 8.90
C LEU A 55 1.12 -13.33 8.13
N LYS A 56 2.43 -13.11 8.35
CA LYS A 56 3.48 -13.93 7.74
C LYS A 56 3.33 -15.41 8.07
N GLN A 57 3.08 -15.75 9.34
CA GLN A 57 2.88 -17.14 9.76
C GLN A 57 1.62 -17.74 9.13
N LYS A 58 0.50 -17.00 9.12
CA LYS A 58 -0.75 -17.44 8.47
C LYS A 58 -0.55 -17.74 6.98
N LEU A 59 0.19 -16.90 6.26
CA LEU A 59 0.48 -17.11 4.85
C LEU A 59 1.40 -18.32 4.61
N LEU A 60 2.42 -18.52 5.46
CA LEU A 60 3.29 -19.69 5.38
C LEU A 60 2.52 -20.99 5.65
N GLN A 61 1.65 -21.00 6.66
CA GLN A 61 0.80 -22.14 6.95
C GLN A 61 -0.17 -22.41 5.81
N SER A 62 -0.83 -21.38 5.28
CA SER A 62 -1.75 -21.53 4.14
C SER A 62 -1.06 -22.12 2.91
N LYS A 63 0.20 -21.72 2.65
CA LYS A 63 1.00 -22.30 1.56
C LYS A 63 1.25 -23.78 1.79
N LYS A 64 1.64 -24.16 3.01
CA LYS A 64 1.84 -25.56 3.38
C LYS A 64 0.55 -26.38 3.24
N ASP A 65 -0.57 -25.84 3.67
CA ASP A 65 -1.88 -26.49 3.58
C ASP A 65 -2.26 -26.76 2.12
N ILE A 66 -1.99 -25.84 1.19
CA ILE A 66 -2.20 -26.06 -0.24
C ILE A 66 -1.30 -27.19 -0.78
N GLU A 67 -0.01 -27.20 -0.40
CA GLU A 67 0.95 -28.23 -0.83
C GLU A 67 0.61 -29.62 -0.29
N GLU A 68 0.08 -29.70 0.93
CA GLU A 68 -0.32 -30.95 1.59
C GLU A 68 -1.75 -31.40 1.23
N GLY A 69 -2.52 -30.57 0.52
CA GLY A 69 -3.92 -30.85 0.17
C GLY A 69 -4.93 -30.60 1.29
N ASN A 70 -4.53 -29.88 2.33
CA ASN A 70 -5.36 -29.49 3.47
C ASN A 70 -6.18 -28.22 3.16
N TYR A 71 -6.98 -28.26 2.08
CA TYR A 71 -7.88 -27.17 1.73
C TYR A 71 -9.29 -27.70 1.52
N PHE A 72 -10.27 -26.80 1.67
CA PHE A 72 -11.68 -27.11 1.47
C PHE A 72 -12.25 -26.21 0.39
N THR A 73 -13.06 -26.78 -0.47
CA THR A 73 -13.96 -26.01 -1.33
C THR A 73 -15.02 -25.31 -0.48
N SER A 74 -15.65 -24.29 -1.07
CA SER A 74 -16.76 -23.58 -0.41
C SER A 74 -17.93 -24.49 -0.04
N GLU A 75 -18.17 -25.58 -0.77
CA GLU A 75 -19.23 -26.55 -0.47
C GLU A 75 -18.85 -27.42 0.73
N GLU A 76 -17.65 -27.99 0.73
CA GLU A 76 -17.13 -28.79 1.86
C GLU A 76 -17.11 -27.97 3.15
N MET A 77 -16.67 -26.71 3.09
CA MET A 77 -16.67 -25.83 4.25
C MET A 77 -18.08 -25.55 4.78
N ARG A 78 -19.08 -25.40 3.92
CA ARG A 78 -20.48 -25.24 4.36
C ARG A 78 -21.00 -26.49 5.05
N ASP A 79 -20.65 -27.67 4.56
CA ASP A 79 -21.09 -28.93 5.13
C ASP A 79 -20.41 -29.22 6.48
N MET A 80 -19.13 -28.87 6.63
CA MET A 80 -18.43 -28.94 7.92
C MET A 80 -19.08 -28.04 8.98
N ILE A 81 -19.44 -26.80 8.60
CA ILE A 81 -20.16 -25.88 9.50
C ILE A 81 -21.54 -26.42 9.87
N ARG A 82 -22.31 -26.93 8.90
CA ARG A 82 -23.65 -27.50 9.14
C ARG A 82 -23.63 -28.74 10.01
N SER A 83 -22.58 -29.55 9.89
CA SER A 83 -22.39 -30.78 10.67
C SER A 83 -21.74 -30.54 12.04
N GLY A 84 -21.32 -29.30 12.35
CA GLY A 84 -20.67 -28.95 13.62
C GLY A 84 -19.27 -29.55 13.77
N GLN A 85 -18.61 -29.90 12.66
CA GLN A 85 -17.22 -30.34 12.67
C GLN A 85 -16.24 -29.18 12.89
N ILE A 86 -16.70 -27.95 12.69
CA ILE A 86 -16.04 -26.67 12.96
C ILE A 86 -17.05 -25.69 13.54
#